data_AF-A0A6J4MGJ2-F1
#
_entry.id   AF-A0A6J4MGJ2-F1
#
_cell.length_a   1.000
_cell.length_b   1.000
_cell.length_c   1.000
_cell.angle_alpha   90.00
_cell.angle_beta   90.00
_cell.angle_gamma   90.00
#
_symmetry.space_group_name_H-M   'P 1'
#
loop_
_entity.id
_entity.type
_entity.pdbx_description
1 polymer ?
#
loop_
_entity_poly.entity_id
_entity_poly.type
_entity_poly.pdbx_seq_one_letter_code
_entity_poly.pdbx_strand_id
1 'polypeptide(L)' 'MADAQKVSAPVTLAQPGYTYQKREDTRWWEVRDAEGELVCLTVYRRGAREAVRRLSA' A
#
# COMPACT_ATOMS: atom_id res chain seq x y z
N MET A 1 -4.56 -19.78 -14.76
CA MET A 1 -4.79 -18.59 -13.93
C MET A 1 -4.28 -18.91 -12.54
N ALA A 2 -3.08 -18.48 -12.21
CA ALA A 2 -2.47 -18.74 -10.91
C ALA A 2 -1.56 -17.55 -10.60
N ASP A 3 -2.13 -16.51 -10.01
CA ASP A 3 -1.31 -15.51 -9.34
C ASP A 3 -1.22 -15.93 -7.88
N ALA A 4 -0.03 -16.40 -7.53
CA ALA A 4 0.28 -16.99 -6.25
C ALA A 4 0.18 -15.92 -5.16
N GLN A 5 -0.83 -16.06 -4.30
CA GLN A 5 -0.91 -15.40 -3.01
C GLN A 5 0.31 -15.81 -2.18
N LYS A 6 1.38 -15.03 -2.25
CA LYS A 6 2.49 -15.16 -1.30
C LYS A 6 2.04 -14.46 -0.01
N VAL A 7 1.63 -15.27 0.94
CA VAL A 7 1.40 -14.89 2.33
C VAL A 7 2.74 -14.43 2.90
N SER A 8 2.86 -13.14 3.20
CA SER A 8 3.98 -12.60 3.97
C SER A 8 3.43 -11.87 5.20
N ALA A 9 3.68 -12.44 6.36
CA ALA A 9 3.82 -11.75 7.63
C ALA A 9 5.20 -12.19 8.17
N PRO A 10 5.96 -11.33 8.86
CA PRO A 10 5.54 -10.76 10.13
C PRO A 10 5.31 -9.25 10.03
N VAL A 11 4.23 -8.78 10.66
CA VAL A 11 3.95 -7.35 10.85
C VAL A 11 4.94 -6.83 11.89
N THR A 12 5.99 -6.14 11.44
CA THR A 12 6.84 -5.32 12.29
C THR A 12 6.13 -3.99 12.50
N LEU A 13 5.54 -3.78 13.68
CA LEU A 13 4.96 -2.49 14.07
C LEU A 13 6.08 -1.48 14.37
N ALA A 14 6.81 -1.00 13.35
CA ALA A 14 7.85 0.00 13.55
C ALA A 14 8.08 0.91 12.33
N GLN A 15 7.23 1.94 12.23
CA GLN A 15 7.43 3.32 11.72
C GLN A 15 6.30 3.74 10.75
N PRO A 16 5.63 4.89 10.97
CA PRO A 16 4.52 5.35 10.13
C PRO A 16 5.00 6.02 8.83
N GLY A 17 5.93 5.37 8.13
CA GLY A 17 6.45 5.80 6.84
C GLY A 17 5.63 5.24 5.69
N TYR A 18 4.38 5.68 5.53
CA TYR A 18 3.53 5.20 4.43
C TYR A 18 3.74 6.05 3.17
N THR A 19 3.90 5.38 2.03
CA THR A 19 4.04 6.01 0.72
C THR A 19 2.95 5.54 -0.22
N TYR A 20 2.64 6.34 -1.24
CA TYR A 20 1.71 5.94 -2.28
C TYR A 20 2.29 6.18 -3.67
N GLN A 21 2.05 5.25 -4.59
CA GLN A 21 2.54 5.32 -5.97
C GLN A 21 1.48 4.84 -6.97
N LYS A 22 1.44 5.49 -8.15
CA LYS A 22 0.60 5.03 -9.26
C LYS A 22 1.34 3.94 -10.02
N ARG A 23 0.68 2.82 -10.29
CA ARG A 23 1.19 1.79 -11.19
C ARG A 23 0.91 2.19 -12.64
N GLU A 24 1.95 2.21 -13.47
CA GLU A 24 1.91 2.78 -14.83
C GLU A 24 0.85 2.13 -15.72
N ASP A 25 0.77 0.79 -15.72
CA ASP A 25 -0.15 0.02 -16.59
C ASP A 25 -1.54 -0.26 -15.98
N THR A 26 -1.91 0.41 -14.89
CA THR A 26 -3.14 0.09 -14.17
C THR A 26 -3.88 1.34 -13.70
N ARG A 27 -5.12 1.14 -13.25
CA ARG A 27 -5.92 2.22 -12.65
C ARG A 27 -5.72 2.36 -11.15
N TRP A 28 -4.94 1.50 -10.51
CA TRP A 28 -4.78 1.52 -9.07
C TRP A 28 -3.53 2.27 -8.62
N TRP A 29 -3.65 2.77 -7.40
CA TRP A 29 -2.61 3.34 -6.58
C TRP A 29 -2.31 2.34 -5.47
N GLU A 30 -1.03 2.08 -5.27
CA GLU A 30 -0.54 1.25 -4.18
C GLU A 30 -0.18 2.15 -3.02
N VAL A 31 -0.61 1.78 -1.81
CA VAL A 31 -0.08 2.30 -0.55
C VAL A 31 0.82 1.23 0.04
N ARG A 32 2.05 1.61 0.32
CA ARG A 32 3.07 0.74 0.89
C ARG A 32 3.53 1.27 2.24
N ASP A 33 3.92 0.38 3.13
CA ASP A 33 4.54 0.72 4.41
C ASP A 33 6.03 1.08 4.21
N ALA A 34 6.72 1.40 5.31
CA ALA A 34 8.15 1.71 5.33
C ALA A 34 9.05 0.55 4.89
N GLU A 35 8.62 -0.70 5.11
CA GLU A 35 9.31 -1.90 4.62
C GLU A 35 9.03 -2.18 3.14
N GLY A 36 8.11 -1.43 2.53
CA GLY A 36 7.74 -1.55 1.12
C GLY A 36 6.63 -2.56 0.86
N GLU A 37 6.01 -3.09 1.91
CA GLU A 37 4.92 -4.07 1.83
C GLU A 37 3.62 -3.41 1.38
N LEU A 38 2.82 -4.12 0.58
CA LEU A 38 1.55 -3.60 0.07
C LEU A 38 0.48 -3.62 1.16
N VAL A 39 -0.01 -2.44 1.54
CA VAL A 39 -1.01 -2.28 2.61
C VAL A 39 -2.40 -2.04 2.05
N CYS A 40 -2.53 -1.24 0.99
CA CYS A 40 -3.82 -0.87 0.42
C CYS A 40 -3.73 -0.62 -1.09
N LEU A 41 -4.77 -1.02 -1.83
CA LEU A 41 -4.99 -0.68 -3.23
C LEU A 41 -6.23 0.22 -3.34
N THR A 42 -6.13 1.23 -4.20
CA THR A 42 -7.26 2.14 -4.46
C THR A 42 -7.20 2.70 -5.86
N VAL A 43 -8.35 2.87 -6.49
CA VAL A 43 -8.44 3.34 -7.89
C VAL A 43 -8.17 4.85 -8.01
N TYR A 44 -8.30 5.60 -6.92
CA TYR A 44 -8.18 7.05 -6.93
C TYR A 44 -7.04 7.55 -6.05
N ARG A 45 -6.25 8.50 -6.57
CA ARG A 45 -5.15 9.15 -5.82
C ARG A 45 -5.62 9.71 -4.47
N ARG A 46 -6.83 10.27 -4.42
CA ARG A 46 -7.40 10.82 -3.18
C ARG A 46 -7.58 9.74 -2.12
N GLY A 47 -8.00 8.54 -2.51
CA GLY A 47 -8.11 7.40 -1.61
C GLY A 47 -6.76 7.00 -1.04
N ALA A 48 -5.72 6.95 -1.88
CA ALA A 48 -4.37 6.58 -1.44
C ALA A 48 -3.80 7.60 -0.46
N ARG A 49 -3.98 8.89 -0.75
CA ARG A 49 -3.57 9.99 0.14
C ARG A 49 -4.29 9.95 1.48
N GLU A 50 -5.60 9.69 1.50
CA GLU A 50 -6.37 9.61 2.75
C GLU A 50 -5.97 8.37 3.55
N ALA A 51 -5.68 7.25 2.89
CA ALA A 51 -5.17 6.04 3.56
C ALA A 51 -3.83 6.33 4.26
N VAL A 52 -2.85 6.93 3.56
CA VAL A 52 -1.58 7.35 4.18
C VAL A 52 -1.82 8.27 5.37
N ARG A 53 -2.67 9.30 5.23
CA ARG A 53 -2.98 10.23 6.32
C ARG A 53 -3.55 9.54 7.56
N ARG A 54 -4.45 8.56 7.37
CA ARG A 54 -5.10 7.83 8.48
C ARG A 54 -4.19 6.81 9.13
N LEU A 55 -3.29 6.21 8.36
CA LEU A 55 -2.33 5.22 8.86
C LEU A 55 -1.14 5.88 9.56
N SER A 56 -0.79 7.11 9.18
CA SER A 56 0.26 7.90 9.83
C SER A 56 -0.20 8.69 11.07
N ALA A 57 -1.48 8.66 11.42
CA ALA A 57 -2.07 9.37 12.56
C ALA A 57 -2.17 8.46 13.79
#